data_AF-A0A2T0HI46-F1
#
_entry.id   AF-A0A2T0HI46-F1
#
_cell.length_a   1.000
_cell.length_b   1.000
_cell.length_c   1.000
_cell.angle_alpha   90.00
_cell.angle_beta   90.00
_cell.angle_gamma   90.00
#
_symmetry.space_group_name_H-M   'P 1'
#
loop_
_entity.id
_entity.type
_entity.pdbx_description
1 polymer ?
#
loop_
_entity_poly.entity_id
_entity_poly.type
_entity_poly.pdbx_seq_one_letter_code
_entity_poly.pdbx_strand_id
1 'polypeptide(L)'
;VFVAVSFSGTASTSPDGITWTGRALPVNTNWQSVTYGNGVFVAVANGSTIAATSPDGITWTQRTLPASASWQSVTFGNGVFV
;
A
#
# COMPACT_ATOMS: atom_id res chain seq x y z
N VAL A 1 7.42 12.18 2.09
CA VAL A 1 7.51 11.31 0.89
C VAL A 1 6.09 10.94 0.48
N PHE A 2 5.82 10.95 -0.80
CA PHE A 2 4.56 10.51 -1.40
C PHE A 2 4.71 9.07 -1.87
N VAL A 3 3.62 8.32 -1.78
CA VAL A 3 3.54 6.92 -2.22
C VAL A 3 2.28 6.75 -3.04
N ALA A 4 2.42 6.06 -4.18
CA ALA A 4 1.30 5.60 -5.00
C ALA A 4 1.46 4.09 -5.25
N VAL A 5 0.35 3.40 -5.46
CA VAL A 5 0.31 1.97 -5.86
C VAL A 5 -0.50 1.82 -7.13
N SER A 6 -0.23 0.78 -7.90
CA SER A 6 -0.96 0.45 -9.14
C SER A 6 -1.50 -0.96 -9.13
N PHE A 7 -2.52 -1.19 -9.97
CA PHE A 7 -3.09 -2.51 -10.25
C PHE A 7 -2.08 -3.51 -10.83
N SER A 8 -0.93 -3.04 -11.34
CA SER A 8 0.07 -3.88 -12.00
C SER A 8 1.17 -4.40 -11.06
N GLY A 9 1.00 -4.28 -9.74
CA GLY A 9 2.03 -4.75 -8.78
C GLY A 9 3.18 -3.76 -8.55
N THR A 10 3.01 -2.50 -8.94
CA THR A 10 4.06 -1.47 -8.78
C THR A 10 3.67 -0.47 -7.70
N ALA A 11 4.61 -0.09 -6.85
CA ALA A 11 4.52 1.11 -6.04
C ALA A 11 5.43 2.20 -6.64
N SER A 12 5.15 3.46 -6.36
CA SER A 12 6.02 4.57 -6.75
C SER A 12 6.19 5.51 -5.57
N THR A 13 7.42 5.96 -5.34
CA THR A 13 7.75 6.95 -4.29
C THR A 13 8.19 8.26 -4.92
N SER A 14 7.84 9.38 -4.29
CA SER A 14 8.32 10.70 -4.69
C SER A 14 8.67 11.55 -3.46
N PRO A 15 9.83 12.23 -3.44
CA PRO A 15 10.15 13.17 -2.35
C PRO A 15 9.34 14.46 -2.46
N ASP A 16 8.94 14.87 -3.66
CA ASP A 16 8.40 16.20 -4.00
C ASP A 16 6.99 16.18 -4.62
N GLY A 17 6.46 15.00 -4.95
CA GLY A 17 5.17 14.82 -5.63
C GLY A 17 5.23 15.02 -7.15
N ILE A 18 6.41 15.32 -7.70
CA ILE A 18 6.61 15.64 -9.12
C ILE A 18 7.44 14.55 -9.80
N THR A 19 8.58 14.20 -9.21
CA THR A 19 9.48 13.17 -9.75
C THR A 19 9.25 11.85 -9.03
N TRP A 20 8.94 10.80 -9.79
CA TRP A 20 8.55 9.50 -9.23
C TRP A 20 9.58 8.42 -9.56
N THR A 21 9.90 7.59 -8.56
CA THR A 21 10.75 6.41 -8.72
C THR A 21 9.91 5.15 -8.51
N GLY A 22 9.95 4.22 -9.46
CA GLY A 22 9.26 2.93 -9.36
C GLY A 22 9.88 2.03 -8.29
N ARG A 23 9.02 1.32 -7.56
CA ARG A 23 9.31 0.39 -6.46
C ARG A 23 8.53 -0.91 -6.68
N ALA A 24 9.12 -2.01 -6.26
CA ALA A 24 8.45 -3.31 -6.30
C ALA A 24 7.54 -3.47 -5.06
N LEU A 25 6.34 -4.00 -5.27
CA LEU A 25 5.53 -4.56 -4.20
C LEU A 25 5.89 -6.04 -3.99
N PRO A 26 5.52 -6.64 -2.85
CA PRO A 26 5.92 -8.02 -2.53
C PRO A 26 5.36 -9.05 -3.51
N VAL A 27 4.23 -8.72 -4.16
CA VAL A 27 3.51 -9.60 -5.10
C VAL A 27 2.80 -8.78 -6.18
N ASN A 28 2.61 -9.41 -7.33
CA ASN A 28 1.80 -8.88 -8.44
C ASN A 28 0.33 -9.19 -8.16
N THR A 29 -0.42 -8.18 -7.71
CA THR A 29 -1.85 -8.25 -7.42
C THR A 29 -2.51 -6.89 -7.67
N ASN A 30 -3.83 -6.84 -7.60
CA ASN A 30 -4.63 -5.64 -7.82
C ASN A 30 -4.58 -4.72 -6.58
N TRP A 31 -3.46 -4.01 -6.39
CA TRP A 31 -3.32 -3.03 -5.33
C TRP A 31 -4.25 -1.84 -5.58
N GLN A 32 -5.11 -1.56 -4.61
CA GLN A 32 -6.29 -0.72 -4.80
C GLN A 32 -6.20 0.61 -4.06
N SER A 33 -5.57 0.60 -2.88
CA SER A 33 -5.45 1.78 -2.03
C SER A 33 -4.19 1.70 -1.18
N VAL A 34 -3.65 2.87 -0.85
CA VAL A 34 -2.53 3.05 0.08
C VAL A 34 -2.82 4.24 0.98
N THR A 35 -2.50 4.12 2.27
CA THR A 35 -2.57 5.21 3.24
C THR A 35 -1.30 5.27 4.07
N TYR A 36 -1.04 6.43 4.68
CA TYR A 36 0.04 6.61 5.65
C TYR A 36 -0.56 6.97 7.01
N GLY A 37 -0.12 6.28 8.04
CA GLY A 37 -0.58 6.49 9.40
C GLY A 37 0.37 5.84 10.40
N ASN A 38 0.46 6.38 11.62
CA ASN A 38 1.28 5.81 12.68
C ASN A 38 2.73 5.44 12.26
N GLY A 39 3.36 6.26 11.39
CA GLY A 39 4.72 5.99 10.93
C GLY A 39 4.87 4.94 9.82
N VAL A 40 3.78 4.38 9.28
CA VAL A 40 3.81 3.28 8.31
C VAL A 40 2.84 3.52 7.14
N PHE A 41 3.26 3.15 5.94
CA PHE A 41 2.41 3.02 4.76
C PHE A 41 1.70 1.66 4.79
N VAL A 42 0.41 1.65 4.51
CA VAL A 42 -0.41 0.43 4.41
C VAL A 42 -1.09 0.41 3.06
N ALA A 43 -0.90 -0.67 2.31
CA ALA A 43 -1.56 -0.90 1.03
C ALA A 43 -2.44 -2.15 1.10
N VAL A 44 -3.59 -2.12 0.42
CA VAL A 44 -4.54 -3.24 0.35
C VAL A 44 -4.79 -3.65 -1.09
N ALA A 45 -4.97 -4.96 -1.32
CA ALA A 45 -5.22 -5.52 -2.64
C ALA A 45 -6.64 -6.08 -2.76
N ASN A 46 -7.32 -5.70 -3.84
CA ASN A 46 -8.69 -6.10 -4.11
C ASN A 46 -8.77 -7.60 -4.51
N GLY A 47 -9.81 -8.30 -4.03
CA GLY A 47 -10.07 -9.69 -4.41
C GLY A 47 -9.02 -10.67 -3.89
N SER A 48 -8.33 -10.33 -2.80
CA SER A 48 -7.25 -11.15 -2.23
C SER A 48 -7.21 -11.07 -0.71
N THR A 49 -6.45 -11.97 -0.09
CA THR A 49 -6.10 -11.92 1.34
C THR A 49 -4.84 -11.09 1.59
N ILE A 50 -4.43 -10.22 0.66
CA ILE A 50 -3.11 -9.60 0.68
C ILE A 50 -3.20 -8.12 1.05
N ALA A 51 -2.37 -7.73 2.01
CA ALA A 51 -2.00 -6.35 2.30
C ALA A 51 -0.47 -6.23 2.28
N ALA A 52 0.05 -4.99 2.31
CA ALA A 52 1.46 -4.75 2.52
C ALA A 52 1.69 -3.53 3.40
N THR A 53 2.79 -3.56 4.17
CA THR A 53 3.21 -2.45 5.03
C THR A 53 4.63 -2.02 4.70
N SER A 54 4.92 -0.73 4.78
CA SER A 54 6.27 -0.20 4.58
C SER A 54 6.53 1.01 5.48
N PRO A 55 7.68 1.10 6.17
CA PRO A 55 8.03 2.29 6.95
C PRO A 55 8.50 3.47 6.08
N ASP A 56 8.95 3.21 4.85
CA ASP A 56 9.64 4.19 3.99
C ASP A 56 9.02 4.33 2.58
N GLY A 57 8.05 3.48 2.23
CA GLY A 57 7.44 3.41 0.90
C GLY A 57 8.30 2.69 -0.14
N ILE A 58 9.50 2.23 0.22
CA ILE A 58 10.49 1.60 -0.66
C ILE A 58 10.49 0.09 -0.45
N THR A 59 10.66 -0.35 0.79
CA THR A 59 10.66 -1.77 1.15
C THR A 59 9.33 -2.17 1.74
N TRP A 60 8.64 -3.09 1.06
CA TRP A 60 7.31 -3.54 1.44
C TRP A 60 7.34 -4.95 2.03
N THR A 61 6.60 -5.14 3.11
CA THR A 61 6.40 -6.44 3.74
C THR A 61 4.97 -6.91 3.49
N GLN A 62 4.80 -8.10 2.92
CA GLN A 62 3.49 -8.71 2.73
C GLN A 62 2.83 -8.99 4.10
N ARG A 63 1.53 -8.74 4.17
CA ARG A 63 0.63 -9.07 5.29
C ARG A 63 -0.56 -9.87 4.78
N THR A 64 -1.19 -10.60 5.69
CA THR A 64 -2.36 -11.43 5.39
C THR A 64 -3.60 -10.85 6.05
N LEU A 65 -4.65 -10.65 5.26
CA LEU A 65 -5.98 -10.24 5.70
C LEU A 65 -6.86 -11.48 5.96
N PRO A 66 -7.94 -11.34 6.76
CA PRO A 66 -8.75 -12.49 7.21
C PRO A 66 -9.51 -13.21 6.09
N ALA A 67 -9.74 -12.54 4.96
CA ALA A 67 -10.54 -13.07 3.87
C ALA A 67 -10.12 -12.48 2.52
N SER A 68 -10.39 -13.24 1.46
CA SER A 68 -10.39 -12.71 0.10
C SER A 68 -11.67 -11.91 -0.10
N ALA A 69 -11.55 -10.58 -0.14
CA ALA A 69 -12.69 -9.68 -0.21
C ALA A 69 -12.38 -8.49 -1.12
N SER A 70 -13.42 -7.71 -1.45
CA SER A 70 -13.28 -6.47 -2.21
C SER A 70 -12.72 -5.34 -1.34
N TRP A 71 -11.47 -5.45 -0.92
CA TRP A 71 -10.75 -4.37 -0.25
C TRP A 71 -10.57 -3.19 -1.22
N GLN A 72 -11.23 -2.07 -0.94
CA GLN A 72 -11.30 -0.91 -1.86
C GLN A 72 -10.56 0.32 -1.35
N SER A 73 -10.51 0.49 -0.04
CA SER A 73 -9.91 1.65 0.59
C SER A 73 -9.26 1.22 1.89
N VAL A 74 -8.26 1.99 2.29
CA VAL A 74 -7.72 1.99 3.66
C VAL A 74 -7.48 3.44 4.04
N THR A 75 -7.89 3.81 5.25
CA THR A 75 -7.65 5.12 5.84
C THR A 75 -7.04 4.96 7.24
N PHE A 76 -6.50 6.04 7.77
CA PHE A 76 -5.97 6.06 9.13
C PHE A 76 -6.57 7.21 9.92
N GLY A 77 -7.09 6.92 11.11
CA GLY A 77 -7.65 7.91 12.02
C GLY A 77 -7.71 7.37 13.44
N ASN A 78 -7.51 8.24 14.42
CA ASN A 78 -7.58 7.89 15.85
C ASN A 78 -6.71 6.68 16.24
N GLY A 79 -5.52 6.54 15.65
CA GLY A 79 -4.59 5.45 15.96
C GLY A 79 -4.91 4.11 15.29
N VAL A 80 -5.94 4.03 14.44
CA VAL A 80 -6.43 2.80 13.82
C VAL A 80 -6.51 2.94 12.31
N PHE A 81 -6.19 1.86 11.60
CA PHE A 81 -6.44 1.73 10.17
C PHE A 81 -7.83 1.12 9.93
N VAL A 82 -8.60 1.72 9.02
CA VAL A 82 -9.99 1.32 8.68
C VAL A 82 -10.12 1.13 7.18
#